data_AF-A0A7C0UCR6-F1
#
_entry.id   AF-A0A7C0UCR6-F1
#
_cell.length_a   1.000
_cell.length_b   1.000
_cell.length_c   1.000
_cell.angle_alpha   90.00
_cell.angle_beta   90.00
_cell.angle_gamma   90.00
#
_symmetry.space_group_name_H-M   'P 1'
#
loop_
_entity.id
_entity.type
_entity.pdbx_description
1 polymer ?
#
loop_
_entity_poly.entity_id
_entity_poly.type
_entity_poly.pdbx_seq_one_letter_code
_entity_poly.pdbx_strand_id
1 'polypeptide(L)'
;MESMLTVSIVALGFIFAFINGFHDGGNVVATIVSSRSISPRKALFFACMAEFFGPLSLGTAVAVTVGKDIIDLTCFAPSTGLMASTVLMSALVSAIIWDLVTWWVGMPSSSSHALVGGLVGGGIAAFGPDIVKWSALFYKVILVLFVSPIIGISAGSVIFAAGLLGGPVSTTQIVGSTIIGFFRIEDEISLVSWCHKWRRR
;
A
#
# COMPACT_ATOMS: atom_id res chain seq x y z
N MET A 1 2.06 30.78 4.14
CA MET A 1 1.01 29.84 4.60
C MET A 1 1.13 28.50 3.89
N GLU A 2 1.19 28.49 2.56
CA GLU A 2 1.45 27.28 1.74
C GLU A 2 2.70 26.48 2.14
N SER A 3 3.81 27.18 2.46
CA SER A 3 5.05 26.53 2.91
C SER A 3 4.93 25.85 4.27
N MET A 4 4.13 26.40 5.18
CA MET A 4 3.90 25.81 6.50
C MET A 4 3.00 24.58 6.41
N LEU A 5 1.93 24.64 5.58
CA LEU A 5 1.06 23.49 5.32
C LEU A 5 1.81 22.33 4.68
N THR A 6 2.66 22.62 3.70
CA THR A 6 3.50 21.60 3.06
C THR A 6 4.43 20.92 4.08
N VAL A 7 5.09 21.70 4.93
CA VAL A 7 5.95 21.15 6.01
C VAL A 7 5.13 20.28 6.96
N SER A 8 3.92 20.70 7.34
CA SER A 8 3.03 19.90 8.19
C SER A 8 2.59 18.59 7.52
N ILE A 9 2.25 18.60 6.23
CA ILE A 9 1.89 17.40 5.47
C ILE A 9 3.06 16.43 5.41
N VAL A 10 4.27 16.93 5.15
CA VAL A 10 5.48 16.10 5.13
C VAL A 10 5.73 15.49 6.51
N ALA A 11 5.61 16.28 7.57
CA ALA A 11 5.75 15.78 8.94
C ALA A 11 4.70 14.70 9.28
N LEU A 12 3.43 14.92 8.92
CA LEU A 12 2.37 13.92 9.07
C LEU A 12 2.63 12.67 8.22
N GLY A 13 3.18 12.82 7.02
CA GLY A 13 3.58 11.70 6.17
C GLY A 13 4.67 10.84 6.81
N PHE A 14 5.66 11.45 7.45
CA PHE A 14 6.67 10.71 8.23
C PHE A 14 6.07 10.02 9.44
N ILE A 15 5.15 10.66 10.16
CA ILE A 15 4.45 10.06 11.30
C ILE A 15 3.62 8.85 10.84
N PHE A 16 2.85 9.01 9.75
CA PHE A 16 2.09 7.92 9.15
C PHE A 16 3.00 6.77 8.72
N ALA A 17 4.13 7.05 8.06
CA ALA A 17 5.08 6.02 7.66
C ALA A 17 5.65 5.24 8.86
N PHE A 18 5.97 5.94 9.95
CA PHE A 18 6.44 5.29 11.18
C PHE A 18 5.36 4.39 11.81
N ILE A 19 4.12 4.90 11.93
CA ILE A 19 3.01 4.16 12.52
C ILE A 19 2.66 2.94 11.66
N ASN A 20 2.61 3.11 10.34
CA ASN A 20 2.38 2.01 9.39
C ASN A 20 3.44 0.90 9.56
N GLY A 21 4.73 1.26 9.61
CA GLY A 21 5.80 0.29 9.84
C GLY A 21 5.70 -0.42 11.20
N PHE A 22 5.26 0.28 12.24
CA PHE A 22 5.01 -0.32 13.56
C PHE A 22 3.80 -1.27 13.56
N HIS A 23 2.73 -0.89 12.87
CA HIS A 23 1.49 -1.65 12.75
C HIS A 23 1.70 -2.97 11.98
N ASP A 24 2.45 -2.92 10.87
CA ASP A 24 2.64 -4.07 9.99
C ASP A 24 3.90 -4.88 10.30
N GLY A 25 4.87 -4.29 11.01
CA GLY A 25 6.16 -4.93 11.32
C GLY A 25 6.01 -6.26 12.06
N GLY A 26 5.00 -6.38 12.93
CA GLY A 26 4.67 -7.63 13.62
C GLY A 26 4.29 -8.76 12.66
N ASN A 27 3.46 -8.47 11.66
CA ASN A 27 3.00 -9.44 10.66
C ASN A 27 4.16 -9.95 9.79
N VAL A 28 5.07 -9.05 9.42
CA VAL A 28 6.25 -9.38 8.58
C VAL A 28 7.22 -10.33 9.30
N VAL A 29 7.44 -10.14 10.60
CA VAL A 29 8.43 -10.94 11.36
C VAL A 29 7.84 -12.17 12.04
N ALA A 30 6.51 -12.25 12.22
CA ALA A 30 5.85 -13.27 13.01
C ALA A 30 6.19 -14.71 12.58
N THR A 31 6.24 -14.98 11.27
CA THR A 31 6.48 -16.33 10.72
C THR A 31 7.91 -16.82 10.95
N ILE A 32 8.90 -15.95 10.76
CA ILE A 32 10.33 -16.28 10.93
C ILE A 32 10.68 -16.43 12.41
N VAL A 33 10.07 -15.63 13.27
CA VAL A 33 10.27 -15.67 14.72
C VAL A 33 9.55 -16.88 15.35
N SER A 34 8.32 -17.19 14.95
CA SER A 34 7.56 -18.33 15.49
C SER A 34 8.16 -19.68 15.10
N SER A 35 8.70 -19.78 13.88
CA SER A 35 9.48 -20.95 13.42
C SER A 35 10.86 -21.07 14.06
N ARG A 36 11.29 -20.07 14.83
CA ARG A 36 12.62 -19.98 15.47
C ARG A 36 13.78 -20.05 14.48
N SER A 37 13.55 -19.69 13.21
CA SER A 37 14.59 -19.71 12.18
C SER A 37 15.63 -18.61 12.39
N ILE A 38 15.22 -17.42 12.85
CA ILE A 38 16.09 -16.27 13.10
C ILE A 38 15.65 -15.60 14.41
N SER A 39 16.61 -15.03 15.16
CA SER A 39 16.28 -14.30 16.39
C SER A 39 15.46 -13.02 16.10
N PRO A 40 14.54 -12.60 17.00
CA PRO A 40 13.65 -11.47 16.76
C PRO A 40 14.35 -10.18 16.33
N ARG A 41 15.51 -9.88 16.93
CA ARG A 41 16.30 -8.68 16.60
C ARG A 41 16.82 -8.69 15.16
N LYS A 42 17.28 -9.85 14.69
CA LYS A 42 17.78 -10.01 13.32
C LYS A 42 16.63 -10.00 12.32
N ALA A 43 15.51 -10.67 12.64
CA ALA A 43 14.31 -10.65 11.80
C ALA A 43 13.80 -9.22 11.59
N LEU A 44 13.73 -8.42 12.67
CA LEU A 44 13.35 -7.01 12.60
C LEU A 44 14.32 -6.19 11.75
N PHE A 45 15.63 -6.40 11.90
CA PHE A 45 16.63 -5.70 11.08
C PHE A 45 16.43 -5.97 9.58
N PHE A 46 16.23 -7.23 9.19
CA PHE A 46 15.97 -7.56 7.79
C PHE A 46 14.63 -6.99 7.30
N ALA A 47 13.58 -7.02 8.12
CA ALA A 47 12.29 -6.42 7.79
C ALA A 47 12.42 -4.90 7.55
N CYS A 48 13.11 -4.17 8.43
CA CYS A 48 13.35 -2.74 8.25
C CYS A 48 14.15 -2.42 6.98
N MET A 49 15.17 -3.23 6.65
CA MET A 49 15.92 -3.06 5.41
C MET A 49 15.04 -3.33 4.18
N ALA A 50 14.22 -4.38 4.21
CA ALA A 50 13.30 -4.69 3.13
C ALA A 50 12.25 -3.59 2.92
N GLU A 51 11.65 -3.07 3.99
CA GLU A 51 10.68 -1.96 3.93
C GLU A 51 11.31 -0.65 3.43
N PHE A 52 12.57 -0.38 3.77
CA PHE A 52 13.27 0.80 3.29
C PHE A 52 13.67 0.69 1.81
N PHE A 53 14.25 -0.44 1.40
CA PHE A 53 14.74 -0.62 0.03
C PHE A 53 13.67 -1.07 -0.96
N GLY A 54 12.57 -1.66 -0.50
CA GLY A 54 11.46 -2.13 -1.32
C GLY A 54 10.92 -1.04 -2.24
N PRO A 55 10.43 0.09 -1.70
CA PRO A 55 9.93 1.20 -2.51
C PRO A 55 11.00 1.83 -3.43
N LEU A 56 12.27 1.81 -3.02
CA LEU A 56 13.39 2.35 -3.82
C LEU A 56 13.73 1.47 -5.03
N SER A 57 13.53 0.15 -4.92
CA SER A 57 13.89 -0.83 -5.95
C SER A 57 12.70 -1.24 -6.83
N LEU A 58 11.51 -1.39 -6.25
CA LEU A 58 10.28 -1.83 -6.91
C LEU A 58 9.37 -0.66 -7.32
N GLY A 59 9.68 0.56 -6.86
CA GLY A 59 8.97 1.78 -7.22
C GLY A 59 7.83 2.15 -6.27
N THR A 60 7.11 3.21 -6.62
CA THR A 60 6.11 3.88 -5.77
C THR A 60 4.68 3.66 -6.27
N ALA A 61 4.39 2.49 -6.86
CA ALA A 61 3.12 2.19 -7.51
C ALA A 61 1.91 2.47 -6.61
N VAL A 62 1.93 2.00 -5.35
CA VAL A 62 0.85 2.25 -4.37
C VAL A 62 0.65 3.76 -4.13
N ALA A 63 1.73 4.52 -3.99
CA ALA A 63 1.65 5.97 -3.79
C ALA A 63 1.06 6.69 -5.03
N VAL A 64 1.37 6.20 -6.24
CA VAL A 64 0.79 6.71 -7.48
C VAL A 64 -0.71 6.40 -7.55
N THR A 65 -1.11 5.17 -7.24
CA THR A 65 -2.52 4.74 -7.23
C THR A 65 -3.33 5.58 -6.24
N VAL A 66 -2.85 5.72 -5.00
CA VAL A 66 -3.52 6.54 -3.98
C VAL A 66 -3.56 8.01 -4.39
N GLY A 67 -2.50 8.53 -4.98
CA GLY A 67 -2.38 9.95 -5.31
C GLY A 67 -3.14 10.41 -6.55
N LYS A 68 -3.18 9.61 -7.63
CA LYS A 68 -3.67 10.07 -8.96
C LYS A 68 -4.88 9.31 -9.48
N ASP A 69 -5.05 8.06 -9.06
CA ASP A 69 -6.01 7.18 -9.68
C ASP A 69 -7.34 7.12 -8.94
N ILE A 70 -7.37 7.49 -7.65
CA ILE A 70 -8.59 7.44 -6.83
C ILE A 70 -9.34 8.78 -6.84
N ILE A 71 -8.62 9.89 -6.81
CA ILE A 71 -9.17 11.25 -6.81
C ILE A 71 -8.74 11.98 -8.08
N ASP A 72 -9.66 12.72 -8.69
CA ASP A 72 -9.31 13.62 -9.78
C ASP A 72 -8.47 14.79 -9.26
N LEU A 73 -7.24 14.92 -9.76
CA LEU A 73 -6.35 16.00 -9.35
C LEU A 73 -6.58 17.30 -10.13
N THR A 74 -7.39 17.27 -11.20
CA THR A 74 -7.62 18.46 -12.05
C THR A 74 -8.39 19.56 -11.35
N CYS A 75 -9.19 19.22 -10.34
CA CYS A 75 -9.87 20.17 -9.45
C CYS A 75 -8.95 20.78 -8.36
N PHE A 76 -7.71 20.29 -8.22
CA PHE A 76 -6.66 20.96 -7.43
C PHE A 76 -5.91 22.00 -8.26
N ALA A 77 -6.67 22.86 -8.95
CA ALA A 77 -6.15 24.02 -9.64
C ALA A 77 -5.44 24.99 -8.67
N PRO A 78 -4.59 25.92 -9.15
CA PRO A 78 -3.86 26.86 -8.29
C PRO A 78 -4.75 27.68 -7.34
N SER A 79 -6.04 27.84 -7.66
CA SER A 79 -7.04 28.53 -6.83
C SER A 79 -7.57 27.70 -5.65
N THR A 80 -7.37 26.38 -5.62
CA THR A 80 -7.86 25.45 -4.57
C THR A 80 -6.73 24.76 -3.78
N GLY A 81 -5.47 25.21 -3.93
CA GLY A 81 -4.30 24.59 -3.30
C GLY A 81 -4.39 24.46 -1.78
N LEU A 82 -5.03 25.43 -1.10
CA LEU A 82 -5.28 25.35 0.34
C LEU A 82 -6.23 24.19 0.69
N MET A 83 -7.34 24.06 -0.05
CA MET A 83 -8.31 22.97 0.16
C MET A 83 -7.69 21.60 -0.15
N ALA A 84 -6.87 21.50 -1.20
CA ALA A 84 -6.11 20.30 -1.53
C ALA A 84 -5.24 19.83 -0.35
N SER A 85 -4.49 20.77 0.20
CA SER A 85 -3.58 20.56 1.32
C SER A 85 -4.36 20.12 2.56
N THR A 86 -5.52 20.72 2.82
CA THR A 86 -6.40 20.34 3.93
C THR A 86 -6.98 18.93 3.76
N VAL A 87 -7.38 18.55 2.54
CA VAL A 87 -7.85 17.17 2.26
C VAL A 87 -6.75 16.16 2.53
N LEU A 88 -5.53 16.40 2.04
CA LEU A 88 -4.38 15.51 2.29
C LEU A 88 -4.04 15.41 3.78
N MET A 89 -4.04 16.54 4.51
CA MET A 89 -3.85 16.51 5.96
C MET A 89 -4.95 15.71 6.67
N SER A 90 -6.21 15.92 6.29
CA SER A 90 -7.35 15.19 6.88
C SER A 90 -7.26 13.68 6.62
N ALA A 91 -6.81 13.29 5.42
CA ALA A 91 -6.60 11.90 5.05
C ALA A 91 -5.50 11.25 5.92
N LEU A 92 -4.36 11.94 6.08
CA LEU A 92 -3.25 11.46 6.92
C LEU A 92 -3.65 11.36 8.38
N VAL A 93 -4.32 12.38 8.93
CA VAL A 93 -4.76 12.38 10.33
C VAL A 93 -5.79 11.27 10.56
N SER A 94 -6.76 11.11 9.65
CA SER A 94 -7.75 10.04 9.73
C SER A 94 -7.09 8.66 9.69
N ALA A 95 -6.12 8.44 8.80
CA ALA A 95 -5.41 7.18 8.69
C ALA A 95 -4.60 6.88 9.95
N ILE A 96 -3.84 7.86 10.45
CA ILE A 96 -3.06 7.75 11.69
C ILE A 96 -3.97 7.40 12.88
N ILE A 97 -5.09 8.11 13.04
CA ILE A 97 -6.03 7.85 14.13
C ILE A 97 -6.58 6.43 14.02
N TRP A 98 -6.99 6.02 12.82
CA TRP A 98 -7.53 4.69 12.59
C TRP A 98 -6.51 3.61 12.91
N ASP A 99 -5.27 3.75 12.43
CA ASP A 99 -4.19 2.78 12.67
C ASP A 99 -3.86 2.65 14.17
N LEU A 100 -3.86 3.76 14.90
CA LEU A 100 -3.65 3.73 16.36
C LEU A 100 -4.81 3.07 17.09
N VAL A 101 -6.06 3.30 16.66
CA VAL A 101 -7.25 2.66 17.23
C VAL A 101 -7.24 1.16 16.97
N THR A 102 -6.98 0.73 15.73
CA THR A 102 -6.95 -0.70 15.39
C THR A 102 -5.80 -1.41 16.08
N TRP A 103 -4.64 -0.76 16.19
CA TRP A 103 -3.54 -1.26 17.00
C TRP A 103 -3.93 -1.44 18.47
N TRP A 104 -4.57 -0.42 19.08
CA TRP A 104 -4.99 -0.47 20.47
C TRP A 104 -5.96 -1.62 20.76
N VAL A 105 -6.86 -1.90 19.82
CA VAL A 105 -7.84 -2.99 19.93
C VAL A 105 -7.26 -4.34 19.46
N GLY A 106 -6.05 -4.36 18.91
CA GLY A 106 -5.40 -5.57 18.38
C GLY A 106 -6.06 -6.13 17.12
N MET A 107 -6.76 -5.27 16.35
CA MET A 107 -7.42 -5.67 15.11
C MET A 107 -6.44 -5.60 13.93
N PRO A 108 -6.34 -6.65 13.09
CA PRO A 108 -5.59 -6.56 11.84
C PRO A 108 -6.32 -5.59 10.90
N SER A 109 -5.65 -4.48 10.58
CA SER A 109 -6.16 -3.42 9.70
C SER A 109 -5.14 -3.12 8.61
N SER A 110 -5.59 -2.52 7.51
CA SER A 110 -4.72 -2.08 6.42
C SER A 110 -4.60 -0.56 6.41
N SER A 111 -3.41 -0.04 6.71
CA SER A 111 -3.12 1.40 6.70
C SER A 111 -3.33 2.04 5.33
N SER A 112 -3.08 1.31 4.23
CA SER A 112 -3.36 1.82 2.88
C SER A 112 -4.85 2.08 2.66
N HIS A 113 -5.74 1.23 3.18
CA HIS A 113 -7.19 1.44 3.09
C HIS A 113 -7.67 2.55 4.01
N ALA A 114 -7.07 2.69 5.19
CA ALA A 114 -7.33 3.81 6.09
C ALA A 114 -7.00 5.16 5.40
N LEU A 115 -5.86 5.22 4.70
CA LEU A 115 -5.45 6.39 3.92
C LEU A 115 -6.39 6.67 2.74
N VAL A 116 -6.75 5.64 1.96
CA VAL A 116 -7.72 5.78 0.86
C VAL A 116 -9.08 6.25 1.38
N GLY A 117 -9.58 5.67 2.48
CA GLY A 117 -10.84 6.06 3.10
C GLY A 117 -10.84 7.51 3.58
N GLY A 118 -9.76 7.94 4.24
CA GLY A 118 -9.58 9.34 4.65
C GLY A 118 -9.51 10.29 3.46
N LEU A 119 -8.84 9.89 2.38
CA LEU A 119 -8.72 10.68 1.15
C LEU A 119 -10.07 10.83 0.44
N VAL A 120 -10.80 9.73 0.26
CA VAL A 120 -12.16 9.72 -0.33
C VAL A 120 -13.12 10.54 0.52
N GLY A 121 -13.14 10.33 1.84
CA GLY A 121 -14.02 11.08 2.74
C GLY A 121 -13.73 12.59 2.74
N GLY A 122 -12.46 12.97 2.84
CA GLY A 122 -12.04 14.37 2.75
C GLY A 122 -12.34 15.00 1.39
N GLY A 123 -12.12 14.25 0.30
CA GLY A 123 -12.44 14.68 -1.06
C GLY A 123 -13.93 14.94 -1.25
N ILE A 124 -14.79 14.01 -0.82
CA ILE A 124 -16.26 14.16 -0.90
C ILE A 124 -16.73 15.37 -0.09
N ALA A 125 -16.19 15.56 1.12
CA ALA A 125 -16.55 16.69 1.97
C ALA A 125 -16.16 18.05 1.38
N ALA A 126 -15.04 18.12 0.66
CA ALA A 126 -14.52 19.38 0.11
C ALA A 126 -15.05 19.69 -1.30
N PHE A 127 -15.25 18.68 -2.15
CA PHE A 127 -15.53 18.86 -3.58
C PHE A 127 -16.75 18.08 -4.10
N GLY A 128 -17.42 17.32 -3.23
CA GLY A 128 -18.56 16.49 -3.59
C GLY A 128 -18.17 15.09 -4.12
N PRO A 129 -19.16 14.21 -4.34
CA PRO A 129 -18.94 12.81 -4.71
C PRO A 129 -18.32 12.59 -6.09
N ASP A 130 -18.42 13.57 -6.99
CA ASP A 130 -17.94 13.45 -8.38
C ASP A 130 -16.42 13.51 -8.49
N ILE A 131 -15.71 13.95 -7.44
CA ILE A 131 -14.25 13.99 -7.43
C ILE A 131 -13.63 12.57 -7.35
N VAL A 132 -14.41 11.59 -6.88
CA VAL A 132 -13.96 10.22 -6.70
C VAL A 132 -14.14 9.48 -8.01
N LYS A 133 -13.05 8.89 -8.51
CA LYS A 133 -13.09 7.98 -9.65
C LYS A 133 -13.63 6.63 -9.20
N TRP A 134 -14.95 6.51 -9.07
CA TRP A 134 -15.63 5.33 -8.52
C TRP A 134 -15.25 4.02 -9.20
N SER A 135 -15.06 4.03 -10.52
CA SER A 135 -14.58 2.86 -11.26
C SER A 135 -13.17 2.46 -10.81
N ALA A 136 -12.24 3.42 -10.75
CA ALA A 136 -10.88 3.17 -10.30
C ALA A 136 -10.83 2.71 -8.83
N LEU A 137 -11.61 3.32 -7.94
CA LEU A 137 -11.74 2.90 -6.54
C LEU A 137 -12.20 1.43 -6.46
N PHE A 138 -13.22 1.06 -7.23
CA PHE A 138 -13.73 -0.30 -7.24
C PHE A 138 -12.68 -1.31 -7.75
N TYR A 139 -12.11 -1.08 -8.92
CA TYR A 139 -11.21 -2.05 -9.55
C TYR A 139 -9.82 -2.11 -8.90
N LYS A 140 -9.28 -0.98 -8.42
CA LYS A 140 -7.91 -0.91 -7.87
C LYS A 140 -7.83 -1.15 -6.37
N VAL A 141 -8.92 -0.90 -5.63
CA VAL A 141 -8.91 -1.04 -4.16
C VAL A 141 -9.85 -2.17 -3.74
N ILE A 142 -11.14 -2.06 -4.06
CA ILE A 142 -12.15 -3.00 -3.56
C ILE A 142 -11.95 -4.40 -4.15
N LEU A 143 -11.81 -4.53 -5.47
CA LEU A 143 -11.63 -5.82 -6.11
C LEU A 143 -10.31 -6.50 -5.67
N VAL A 144 -9.24 -5.71 -5.64
CA VAL A 144 -7.90 -6.18 -5.20
C VAL A 144 -7.91 -6.70 -3.77
N LEU A 145 -8.69 -6.09 -2.86
CA LEU A 145 -8.87 -6.56 -1.48
C LEU A 145 -9.32 -8.03 -1.42
N PHE A 146 -10.23 -8.45 -2.31
CA PHE A 146 -10.75 -9.82 -2.33
C PHE A 146 -9.89 -10.77 -3.15
N VAL A 147 -9.26 -10.29 -4.23
CA VAL A 147 -8.47 -11.12 -5.13
C VAL A 147 -7.09 -11.43 -4.54
N SER A 148 -6.47 -10.49 -3.82
CA SER A 148 -5.11 -10.66 -3.29
C SER A 148 -4.95 -11.81 -2.29
N PRO A 149 -5.88 -12.08 -1.34
CA PRO A 149 -5.78 -13.24 -0.46
C PRO A 149 -5.90 -14.56 -1.22
N ILE A 150 -6.75 -14.63 -2.24
CA ILE A 150 -6.92 -15.85 -3.07
C ILE A 150 -5.62 -16.16 -3.80
N ILE A 151 -4.99 -15.16 -4.40
CA ILE A 151 -3.71 -15.31 -5.08
C ILE A 151 -2.62 -15.75 -4.08
N GLY A 152 -2.53 -15.10 -2.92
CA GLY A 152 -1.57 -15.47 -1.87
C GLY A 152 -1.76 -16.92 -1.37
N ILE A 153 -3.00 -17.33 -1.09
CA ILE A 153 -3.33 -18.70 -0.68
C ILE A 153 -3.00 -19.69 -1.80
N SER A 154 -3.30 -19.37 -3.05
CA SER A 154 -2.99 -20.26 -4.18
C SER A 154 -1.49 -20.51 -4.32
N ALA A 155 -0.66 -19.45 -4.27
CA ALA A 155 0.79 -19.56 -4.34
C ALA A 155 1.36 -20.34 -3.12
N GLY A 156 0.86 -20.05 -1.92
CA GLY A 156 1.22 -20.79 -0.71
C GLY A 156 0.84 -22.28 -0.78
N SER A 157 -0.33 -22.59 -1.34
CA SER A 157 -0.80 -23.97 -1.53
C SER A 157 0.08 -24.76 -2.49
N VAL A 158 0.56 -24.13 -3.57
CA VAL A 158 1.50 -24.74 -4.51
C VAL A 158 2.83 -25.08 -3.81
N ILE A 159 3.38 -24.14 -3.04
CA ILE A 159 4.62 -24.36 -2.28
C ILE A 159 4.44 -25.51 -1.28
N PHE A 160 3.32 -25.50 -0.55
CA PHE A 160 3.02 -26.51 0.46
C PHE A 160 2.83 -27.91 -0.15
N ALA A 161 2.07 -28.02 -1.24
CA ALA A 161 1.85 -29.28 -1.95
C ALA A 161 3.15 -29.85 -2.53
N ALA A 162 4.00 -29.01 -3.12
CA ALA A 162 5.30 -29.44 -3.63
C ALA A 162 6.21 -29.97 -2.51
N GLY A 163 6.22 -29.31 -1.35
CA GLY A 163 6.94 -29.77 -0.15
C GLY A 163 6.44 -31.13 0.36
N LEU A 164 5.12 -31.35 0.37
CA LEU A 164 4.53 -32.64 0.77
C LEU A 164 4.87 -33.78 -0.21
N LEU A 165 4.91 -33.49 -1.51
CA LEU A 165 5.20 -34.48 -2.55
C LEU A 165 6.71 -34.75 -2.71
N GLY A 166 7.57 -34.09 -1.93
CA GLY A 166 9.02 -34.21 -2.00
C GLY A 166 9.63 -33.65 -3.29
N GLY A 167 8.89 -32.83 -4.03
CA GLY A 167 9.34 -32.21 -5.27
C GLY A 167 10.24 -31.01 -5.01
N PRO A 168 11.31 -30.79 -5.81
CA PRO A 168 12.09 -29.57 -5.72
C PRO A 168 11.25 -28.37 -6.17
N VAL A 169 11.13 -27.35 -5.32
CA VAL A 169 10.38 -26.12 -5.64
C VAL A 169 11.19 -24.88 -5.29
N SER A 170 11.22 -23.91 -6.20
CA SER A 170 11.82 -22.61 -5.96
C SER A 170 10.76 -21.65 -5.42
N THR A 171 10.74 -21.46 -4.11
CA THR A 171 9.82 -20.53 -3.43
C THR A 171 10.00 -19.11 -3.96
N THR A 172 11.24 -18.70 -4.23
CA THR A 172 11.56 -17.39 -4.82
C THR A 172 10.92 -17.21 -6.19
N GLN A 173 10.93 -18.23 -7.05
CA GLN A 173 10.33 -18.12 -8.37
C GLN A 173 8.81 -18.08 -8.32
N ILE A 174 8.17 -18.88 -7.46
CA ILE A 174 6.71 -18.87 -7.29
C ILE A 174 6.24 -17.54 -6.75
N VAL A 175 6.88 -17.04 -5.68
CA VAL A 175 6.51 -15.75 -5.09
C VAL A 175 6.79 -14.62 -6.08
N GLY A 176 7.96 -14.64 -6.74
CA GLY A 176 8.32 -13.64 -7.74
C GLY A 176 7.36 -13.58 -8.92
N SER A 177 6.98 -14.73 -9.50
CA SER A 177 6.03 -14.79 -10.61
C SER A 177 4.61 -14.41 -10.19
N THR A 178 4.20 -14.77 -8.97
CA THR A 178 2.90 -14.38 -8.40
C THR A 178 2.82 -12.87 -8.23
N ILE A 179 3.85 -12.25 -7.67
CA ILE A 179 3.93 -10.79 -7.49
C ILE A 179 3.92 -10.09 -8.86
N ILE A 180 4.80 -10.49 -9.78
CA ILE A 180 4.88 -9.89 -11.12
C ILE A 180 3.56 -10.07 -11.89
N GLY A 181 2.95 -11.26 -11.81
CA GLY A 181 1.67 -11.55 -12.45
C GLY A 181 0.53 -10.72 -11.86
N PHE A 182 0.50 -10.56 -10.54
CA PHE A 182 -0.48 -9.72 -9.86
C PHE A 182 -0.36 -8.25 -10.28
N PHE A 183 0.85 -7.70 -10.28
CA PHE A 183 1.09 -6.33 -10.75
C PHE A 183 0.76 -6.16 -12.25
N ARG A 184 1.01 -7.18 -13.07
CA ARG A 184 0.61 -7.15 -14.48
C ARG A 184 -0.92 -7.09 -14.65
N ILE A 185 -1.67 -7.81 -13.82
CA ILE A 185 -3.14 -7.74 -13.81
C ILE A 185 -3.58 -6.32 -13.43
N GLU A 186 -2.93 -5.70 -12.44
CA GLU A 186 -3.20 -4.31 -12.06
C GLU A 186 -2.90 -3.32 -13.20
N ASP A 187 -1.81 -3.56 -13.95
CA ASP A 187 -1.41 -2.79 -15.13
C ASP A 187 -2.26 -3.06 -16.39
N GLU A 188 -3.01 -4.16 -16.45
CA GLU A 188 -3.97 -4.40 -17.54
C GLU A 188 -5.36 -3.84 -17.19
N ILE A 189 -5.72 -3.85 -15.90
CA ILE A 189 -6.92 -3.20 -15.37
C ILE A 189 -6.77 -1.67 -15.41
N SER A 190 -5.55 -1.16 -15.27
CA SER A 190 -5.23 0.25 -15.47
C SER A 190 -4.67 0.44 -16.87
N LEU A 191 -5.39 1.09 -17.79
CA LEU A 191 -4.91 1.40 -19.14
C LEU A 191 -3.74 2.43 -19.13
N VAL A 192 -2.62 2.12 -18.47
CA VAL A 192 -1.40 2.93 -18.37
C VAL A 192 -0.19 2.01 -18.52
N SER A 193 0.46 2.10 -19.69
CA SER A 193 1.53 1.17 -20.07
C SER A 193 2.82 1.40 -19.27
N TRP A 194 3.20 0.43 -18.45
CA TRP A 194 4.55 0.32 -17.89
C TRP A 194 5.61 -0.08 -18.93
N CYS A 195 5.18 -0.64 -20.06
CA CYS A 195 6.05 -1.27 -21.07
C CYS A 195 7.02 -0.30 -21.76
N HIS A 196 6.80 1.02 -21.69
CA HIS A 196 7.70 1.99 -22.33
C HIS A 196 8.98 2.29 -21.54
N LYS A 197 9.06 1.96 -20.24
CA LYS A 197 10.24 2.34 -19.42
C LYS A 197 11.37 1.31 -19.41
N TRP A 198 11.07 0.05 -19.75
CA TRP A 198 12.07 -1.03 -19.77
C TRP A 198 12.69 -1.29 -21.15
N ARG A 199 12.13 -0.76 -22.24
CA ARG A 199 12.68 -0.91 -23.59
C ARG A 199 13.71 0.17 -23.98
N ARG A 200 14.03 1.08 -23.07
CA ARG A 200 15.05 2.13 -23.25
C ARG A 200 15.98 2.21 -22.05
N ARG A 201 16.61 1.09 -21.70
CA ARG A 201 17.96 1.04 -21.11
C ARG A 201 18.65 -0.22 -21.61
#